data_AF-A0A656JIE2-F1
#
_entry.id   AF-A0A656JIE2-F1
#
_cell.length_a   1.000
_cell.length_b   1.000
_cell.length_c   1.000
_cell.angle_alpha   90.00
_cell.angle_beta   90.00
_cell.angle_gamma   90.00
#
_symmetry.space_group_name_H-M   'P 1'
#
loop_
_entity.id
_entity.type
_entity.pdbx_description
1 polymer ?
#
loop_
_entity_poly.entity_id
_entity_poly.type
_entity_poly.pdbx_seq_one_letter_code
_entity_poly.pdbx_strand_id
1 'polypeptide(L)' 'RRRLWDLHTKGFGVQDDPDMAFKAWEDIITINTDLRPKKRPPHAPLVEFNYIGTSMTDFD' A
#
# COMPACT_ATOMS: atom_id res chain seq x y z
N ARG A 1 -6.12 -2.02 -14.86
CA ARG A 1 -5.54 -1.35 -13.67
C ARG A 1 -6.53 -1.30 -12.50
N ARG A 2 -7.67 -0.59 -12.59
CA ARG A 2 -8.64 -0.43 -11.48
C ARG A 2 -9.10 -1.75 -10.83
N ARG A 3 -9.49 -2.76 -11.62
CA ARG A 3 -9.91 -4.09 -11.13
C ARG A 3 -8.83 -4.84 -10.34
N LEU A 4 -7.55 -4.63 -10.68
CA LEU A 4 -6.46 -5.27 -9.94
C LEU A 4 -6.21 -4.54 -8.62
N TRP A 5 -6.23 -3.20 -8.63
CA TRP A 5 -6.19 -2.41 -7.41
C TRP A 5 -7.32 -2.78 -6.46
N ASP A 6 -8.54 -2.92 -6.96
CA ASP A 6 -9.72 -3.36 -6.21
C ASP A 6 -9.47 -4.67 -5.46
N LEU A 7 -8.92 -5.68 -6.15
CA LEU A 7 -8.58 -6.96 -5.56
C LEU A 7 -7.48 -6.84 -4.49
N HIS A 8 -6.42 -6.08 -4.77
CA HIS A 8 -5.24 -5.99 -3.92
C HIS A 8 -5.42 -5.09 -2.70
N THR A 9 -6.41 -4.22 -2.73
CA THR A 9 -6.71 -3.27 -1.66
C THR A 9 -8.06 -3.54 -1.00
N LYS A 10 -8.71 -4.66 -1.35
CA LYS A 10 -10.03 -5.04 -0.82
C LYS A 10 -11.09 -3.95 -1.07
N GLY A 11 -11.00 -3.30 -2.22
CA GLY A 11 -11.89 -2.23 -2.66
C GLY A 11 -11.54 -0.82 -2.16
N PHE A 12 -10.43 -0.63 -1.46
CA PHE A 12 -10.00 0.66 -0.92
C PHE A 12 -8.89 1.30 -1.76
N GLY A 13 -8.94 2.61 -2.06
CA GLY A 13 -7.88 3.21 -2.89
C GLY A 13 -7.91 2.78 -4.37
N VAL A 14 -9.12 2.47 -4.86
CA VAL A 14 -9.51 2.46 -6.28
C VAL A 14 -10.10 3.80 -6.73
N GLN A 15 -10.00 4.83 -5.89
CA GLN A 15 -10.51 6.16 -6.19
C GLN A 15 -9.70 6.78 -7.34
N ASP A 16 -10.39 7.61 -8.15
CA ASP A 16 -9.75 8.32 -9.26
C ASP A 16 -8.88 9.48 -8.77
N ASP A 17 -9.13 9.99 -7.56
CA ASP A 17 -8.30 10.97 -6.88
C ASP A 17 -7.05 10.29 -6.27
N PRO A 18 -5.84 10.66 -6.73
CA PRO A 18 -4.60 10.12 -6.21
C PRO A 18 -4.43 10.31 -4.70
N ASP A 19 -4.80 11.47 -4.16
CA ASP A 19 -4.56 11.81 -2.75
C ASP A 19 -5.40 10.92 -1.83
N MET A 20 -6.65 10.66 -2.23
CA MET A 20 -7.52 9.72 -1.51
C MET A 20 -6.99 8.29 -1.63
N ALA A 21 -6.52 7.89 -2.81
CA ALA A 21 -5.96 6.56 -3.01
C ALA A 21 -4.71 6.32 -2.17
N PHE A 22 -3.79 7.29 -2.09
CA PHE A 22 -2.59 7.21 -1.26
C PHE A 22 -2.92 7.07 0.23
N LYS A 23 -3.86 7.87 0.75
CA LYS A 23 -4.31 7.74 2.15
C LYS A 23 -4.90 6.37 2.44
N ALA A 24 -5.74 5.86 1.53
CA ALA A 24 -6.31 4.53 1.68
C ALA A 24 -5.24 3.43 1.68
N TRP A 25 -4.18 3.58 0.88
CA TRP A 25 -3.06 2.64 0.86
C TRP A 25 -2.23 2.71 2.15
N GLU A 26 -1.97 3.91 2.66
CA GLU A 26 -1.30 4.14 3.94
C GLU A 26 -2.07 3.47 5.09
N ASP A 27 -3.39 3.67 5.17
CA ASP A 27 -4.25 3.06 6.18
C ASP A 27 -4.18 1.52 6.13
N ILE A 28 -4.25 0.93 4.94
CA ILE A 28 -4.14 -0.53 4.75
C ILE A 28 -2.80 -1.05 5.27
N ILE A 29 -1.71 -0.35 4.94
CA ILE A 29 -0.36 -0.69 5.36
C ILE A 29 -0.24 -0.62 6.89
N THR A 30 -0.71 0.45 7.51
CA THR A 30 -0.69 0.62 8.97
C THR A 30 -1.45 -0.52 9.65
N ILE A 31 -2.66 -0.84 9.18
CA ILE A 31 -3.46 -1.95 9.72
C ILE A 31 -2.73 -3.29 9.54
N ASN A 32 -2.12 -3.54 8.39
CA ASN A 32 -1.37 -4.77 8.14
C ASN A 32 -0.20 -4.93 9.11
N THR A 33 0.56 -3.85 9.34
CA THR A 33 1.68 -3.80 10.26
C THR A 33 1.23 -4.04 11.70
N ASP A 34 0.09 -3.50 12.12
CA ASP A 34 -0.49 -3.72 13.46
C ASP A 34 -1.01 -5.15 13.69
N LEU A 35 -1.43 -5.84 12.62
CA LEU A 35 -1.91 -7.22 12.68
C LEU A 35 -0.76 -8.23 12.73
N ARG A 36 0.41 -7.88 12.18
CA ARG A 36 1.60 -8.73 12.12
C ARG A 36 2.09 -9.23 13.49
N PRO A 37 2.31 -8.39 14.53
CA PRO A 37 2.73 -8.89 15.85
C PRO A 37 1.64 -9.73 16.53
N LYS A 38 0.37 -9.51 16.17
CA LYS A 38 -0.79 -10.28 16.67
C LYS A 38 -0.96 -11.64 15.97
N LYS A 39 -0.07 -11.99 15.03
CA LYS A 39 -0.16 -13.18 14.16
C LYS A 39 -1.52 -13.30 13.46
N ARG A 40 -2.17 -12.17 13.16
CA ARG A 40 -3.43 -12.12 12.44
C ARG A 40 -3.16 -11.97 10.94
N PRO A 41 -4.04 -12.50 10.08
CA PRO A 41 -3.93 -12.28 8.64
C PRO A 41 -3.98 -10.78 8.33
N PRO A 42 -3.26 -10.30 7.31
CA PRO A 42 -3.30 -8.91 6.90
C PRO A 42 -4.71 -8.51 6.43
N HIS A 43 -5.05 -7.24 6.58
CA HIS A 43 -6.32 -6.68 6.16
C HIS A 43 -6.51 -6.74 4.64
N ALA A 44 -5.45 -6.46 3.87
CA ALA A 44 -5.39 -6.62 2.42
C ALA A 44 -3.96 -7.03 2.00
N PRO A 45 -3.76 -7.66 0.83
CA PRO A 45 -2.44 -8.10 0.36
C PRO A 45 -1.61 -6.94 -0.22
N LEU A 46 -1.47 -5.85 0.54
CA LEU A 46 -0.67 -4.68 0.19
C LEU A 46 0.54 -4.59 1.14
N VAL A 47 1.72 -4.32 0.57
CA VAL A 47 2.99 -4.27 1.31
C VAL A 47 3.59 -2.87 1.14
N GLU A 48 4.14 -2.33 2.23
CA GLU A 48 4.87 -1.07 2.18
C GLU A 48 6.20 -1.22 1.45
N PHE A 49 6.54 -0.22 0.64
CA PHE A 49 7.89 -0.09 0.11
C PHE A 49 8.72 0.74 1.08
N ASN A 50 9.76 0.13 1.64
CA ASN A 50 10.75 0.88 2.40
C ASN A 50 11.63 1.67 1.43
N TYR A 51 11.32 2.96 1.26
CA TYR A 51 12.17 3.88 0.53
C TYR A 51 13.36 4.28 1.40
N ILE A 52 14.40 3.46 1.36
CA ILE A 52 15.69 3.73 1.99
C ILE A 52 16.42 4.65 1.02
N GLY A 53 16.12 5.96 1.06
CA GLY A 53 16.52 6.94 0.07
C GLY A 53 17.94 6.76 -0.46
N THR A 54 18.05 6.14 -1.63
CA THR A 54 19.25 6.16 -2.47
C THR A 54 19.00 7.22 -3.53
N SER A 55 19.89 8.21 -3.57
CA SER A 55 20.03 9.09 -4.73
C SER A 55 20.14 8.20 -5.97
N MET A 56 19.13 8.24 -6.82
CA MET A 56 19.25 7.71 -8.17
C MET A 56 20.13 8.72 -8.93
N THR A 57 21.45 8.64 -8.76
CA THR A 57 22.35 9.15 -9.80
C THR A 57 22.15 8.23 -11.00
N ASP A 58 21.56 8.80 -12.05
CA ASP A 58 21.57 8.21 -13.38
C ASP A 58 22.99 7.75 -13.68
N PHE A 59 23.18 6.47 -13.94
CA PHE A 59 24.44 5.94 -14.47
C PHE A 59 24.34 5.92 -16.00
N ASP A 60 24.17 7.11 -16.59
CA ASP A 60 24.38 7.36 -18.03
C ASP A 60 25.89 7.46 -18.35
#